data_AF-A0A3B8STM1-F1
#
_entry.id   AF-A0A3B8STM1-F1
#
_cell.length_a   1.000
_cell.length_b   1.000
_cell.length_c   1.000
_cell.angle_alpha   90.00
_cell.angle_beta   90.00
_cell.angle_gamma   90.00
#
_symmetry.space_group_name_H-M   'P 1'
#
loop_
_entity.id
_entity.type
_entity.pdbx_description
1 polymer ?
#
loop_
_entity_poly.entity_id
_entity_poly.type
_entity_poly.pdbx_seq_one_letter_code
_entity_poly.pdbx_strand_id
1 'polypeptide(L)' 'MTAVATQNWPQHDQIEDRDQSLDHFISKDGEIFAGTHLIIDLWGAKDLDCLERMEAAMRACVDECNATL' A
#
# COMPACT_ATOMS: atom_id res chain seq x y z
N MET A 1 -21.14 7.19 33.17
CA MET A 1 -21.98 7.00 31.97
C MET A 1 -21.03 7.14 30.79
N THR A 2 -20.46 6.03 30.34
CA THR A 2 -19.35 6.03 29.38
C THR A 2 -19.90 5.39 28.11
N ALA A 3 -20.05 6.18 27.04
CA ALA A 3 -20.48 5.66 25.76
C ALA A 3 -19.32 4.85 25.16
N VAL A 4 -19.46 3.52 25.13
CA VAL A 4 -18.67 2.67 24.26
C VAL A 4 -19.23 2.89 22.86
N ALA A 5 -18.49 3.57 22.00
CA ALA A 5 -18.82 3.63 20.59
C ALA A 5 -18.66 2.21 20.02
N THR A 6 -19.77 1.51 19.84
CA THR A 6 -19.84 0.28 19.05
C THR A 6 -19.37 0.60 17.63
N GLN A 7 -18.13 0.22 17.33
CA GLN A 7 -17.55 0.26 15.99
C GLN A 7 -18.28 -0.75 15.10
N ASN A 8 -19.46 -0.39 14.59
CA ASN A 8 -20.20 -1.20 13.62
C ASN A 8 -19.93 -0.69 12.20
N TRP A 9 -18.66 -0.74 11.81
CA TRP A 9 -18.27 -0.56 10.42
C TRP A 9 -18.52 -1.90 9.72
N PRO A 10 -19.19 -1.95 8.55
CA PRO A 10 -19.35 -3.19 7.82
C PRO A 10 -17.98 -3.68 7.35
N GLN A 11 -17.45 -4.69 8.04
CA GLN A 11 -16.24 -5.38 7.64
C GLN A 11 -16.65 -6.59 6.79
N HIS A 12 -16.03 -6.73 5.62
CA HIS A 12 -16.27 -7.89 4.76
C HIS A 12 -15.47 -9.06 5.34
N ASP A 13 -16.12 -9.94 6.09
CA ASP A 13 -15.50 -11.20 6.54
C ASP A 13 -15.45 -12.16 5.35
N GLN A 14 -14.32 -12.21 4.65
CA GLN A 14 -14.04 -13.25 3.66
C GLN A 14 -13.81 -14.57 4.39
N ILE A 15 -14.91 -15.32 4.57
CA ILE A 15 -14.87 -16.71 5.03
C ILE A 15 -14.85 -17.60 3.77
N GLU A 16 -13.70 -18.25 3.56
CA GLU A 16 -13.42 -19.46 2.76
C GLU A 16 -13.17 -19.32 1.24
N ASP A 17 -11.88 -19.34 0.84
CA ASP A 17 -11.24 -20.53 0.22
C ASP A 17 -9.71 -20.45 0.40
N ARG A 18 -9.16 -21.20 1.36
CA ARG A 18 -7.82 -20.98 1.95
C ARG A 18 -6.64 -21.48 1.08
N ASP A 19 -6.88 -21.87 -0.17
CA ASP A 19 -5.87 -22.52 -1.03
C ASP A 19 -5.68 -21.85 -2.41
N GLN A 20 -6.41 -20.76 -2.71
CA GLN A 20 -6.27 -20.07 -4.02
C GLN A 20 -6.25 -18.55 -3.96
N SER A 21 -6.47 -17.90 -2.81
CA SER A 21 -6.16 -16.47 -2.69
C SER A 21 -4.64 -16.33 -2.55
N LEU A 22 -4.02 -15.65 -3.53
CA LEU A 22 -2.70 -15.05 -3.31
C LEU A 22 -2.90 -14.00 -2.22
N ASP A 23 -2.85 -14.41 -0.95
CA ASP A 23 -3.04 -13.50 0.18
C ASP A 23 -1.84 -12.55 0.23
N HIS A 24 -1.97 -11.45 -0.52
CA HIS A 24 -1.06 -10.30 -0.54
C HIS A 24 -1.19 -9.43 0.72
N PHE A 25 -1.92 -9.91 1.74
CA PHE A 25 -2.10 -9.19 2.98
C PHE A 25 -0.80 -9.17 3.79
N ILE A 26 -0.42 -7.97 4.21
CA ILE A 26 0.73 -7.73 5.06
C ILE A 26 0.24 -7.70 6.50
N SER A 27 0.87 -8.48 7.38
CA SER A 27 0.70 -8.36 8.83
C SER A 27 1.86 -7.60 9.43
N LYS A 28 1.58 -6.48 10.09
CA LYS A 28 2.60 -5.65 10.74
C LYS A 28 2.03 -5.01 12.00
N ASP A 29 2.75 -5.11 13.10
CA ASP A 29 2.37 -4.54 14.40
C ASP A 29 0.97 -4.96 14.91
N GLY A 30 0.54 -6.17 14.53
CA GLY A 30 -0.78 -6.73 14.91
C GLY A 30 -1.93 -6.34 13.98
N GLU A 31 -1.69 -5.48 12.99
CA GLU A 31 -2.66 -5.07 11.98
C GLU A 31 -2.48 -5.87 10.68
N ILE A 32 -3.58 -6.10 9.94
CA ILE A 32 -3.57 -6.77 8.63
C ILE A 32 -4.12 -5.80 7.59
N PHE A 33 -3.36 -5.55 6.52
CA PHE A 33 -3.75 -4.62 5.45
C PHE A 33 -3.24 -5.08 4.08
N ALA A 34 -3.88 -4.58 3.02
CA ALA A 34 -3.58 -5.00 1.63
C ALA A 34 -2.31 -4.36 1.02
N GLY A 35 -1.82 -3.27 1.61
CA GLY A 35 -0.60 -2.60 1.16
C GLY A 35 -0.29 -1.32 1.91
N THR A 36 0.90 -0.77 1.67
CA THR A 36 1.33 0.53 2.21
C THR A 36 1.29 1.57 1.10
N HIS A 37 0.55 2.66 1.30
CA HIS A 37 0.55 3.81 0.40
C HIS A 37 1.38 4.93 1.01
N LEU A 38 2.37 5.42 0.28
CA LEU A 38 3.21 6.55 0.69
C LEU A 38 2.82 7.78 -0.14
N ILE A 39 2.58 8.90 0.54
CA ILE A 39 2.44 10.21 -0.08
C ILE A 39 3.67 11.01 0.35
N ILE A 40 4.43 11.52 -0.61
CA ILE A 40 5.68 12.23 -0.36
C ILE A 40 5.68 13.60 -1.02
N ASP A 41 6.27 14.58 -0.34
CA ASP A 41 6.47 15.93 -0.86
C ASP A 41 7.93 16.14 -1.23
N LEU A 42 8.19 16.47 -2.50
CA LEU A 42 9.54 16.71 -3.01
C LEU A 42 9.81 18.22 -3.15
N TRP A 43 10.53 18.78 -2.18
CA TRP A 43 10.89 20.20 -2.17
C TRP A 43 12.12 20.49 -3.04
N GLY A 44 12.00 21.47 -3.94
CA GLY A 44 13.11 21.87 -4.82
C GLY A 44 13.47 20.84 -5.90
N ALA A 45 12.60 19.86 -6.15
CA ALA A 45 12.76 18.91 -7.23
C ALA A 45 12.76 19.63 -8.59
N LYS A 46 13.57 19.11 -9.51
CA LYS A 46 13.75 19.61 -10.87
C LYS A 46 13.46 18.51 -11.86
N ASP A 47 13.16 18.92 -13.10
CA ASP A 47 12.99 18.02 -14.25
C ASP A 47 11.90 16.95 -14.02
N LEU A 48 10.83 17.31 -13.30
CA LEU A 48 9.67 16.44 -13.05
C LEU A 48 8.78 16.28 -14.29
N ASP A 49 8.99 17.11 -15.29
CA ASP A 49 8.32 17.11 -16.59
C ASP A 49 9.12 16.37 -17.68
N CYS A 50 10.35 15.94 -17.38
CA CYS A 50 11.15 15.12 -18.29
C CYS A 50 10.70 13.66 -18.23
N LEU A 51 10.05 13.20 -19.29
CA LEU A 51 9.45 11.87 -19.38
C LEU A 51 10.50 10.76 -19.17
N GLU A 52 11.63 10.84 -19.88
CA GLU A 52 12.68 9.82 -19.83
C GLU A 52 13.28 9.72 -18.41
N ARG A 53 13.45 10.86 -17.74
CA ARG A 53 13.98 10.90 -16.37
C ARG A 53 13.00 10.33 -15.36
N MET A 54 11.72 10.67 -15.47
CA MET A 54 10.69 10.16 -14.57
C MET A 54 10.47 8.66 -14.77
N GLU A 55 10.49 8.16 -16.00
CA GLU A 55 10.41 6.72 -16.28
C GLU A 55 11.61 5.98 -15.66
N ALA A 56 12.83 6.45 -15.90
CA ALA A 56 14.03 5.82 -15.35
C ALA A 56 14.00 5.80 -13.81
N ALA A 57 13.60 6.91 -13.19
CA ALA A 57 13.49 7.00 -11.74
C ALA A 57 12.43 6.03 -11.17
N MET A 58 11.25 5.95 -11.78
CA MET A 58 10.19 5.05 -11.31
C MET A 58 10.54 3.57 -11.50
N ARG A 59 11.20 3.21 -12.62
CA ARG A 59 11.68 1.82 -12.83
C ARG A 59 12.74 1.44 -11.80
N ALA A 60 13.69 2.33 -11.50
CA ALA A 60 14.67 2.10 -10.45
C ALA A 60 14.00 1.90 -9.08
N CYS A 61 12.94 2.65 -8.76
CA CYS A 61 12.17 2.43 -7.54
C CYS A 61 11.52 1.03 -7.50
N VAL A 62 11.06 0.50 -8.63
CA VAL A 62 10.48 -0.85 -8.70
C VAL A 62 11.52 -1.91 -8.39
N ASP A 63 12.72 -1.80 -8.98
CA ASP A 63 13.84 -2.70 -8.70
C ASP A 63 14.29 -2.64 -7.23
N GLU A 64 14.48 -1.44 -6.67
CA GLU A 64 14.89 -1.22 -5.27
C GLU A 64 13.83 -1.70 -4.27
N CYS A 65 12.54 -1.60 -4.61
CA CYS A 65 11.45 -2.13 -3.79
C CYS A 65 11.26 -3.64 -3.96
N ASN A 66 11.99 -4.27 -4.88
CA ASN A 66 11.76 -5.65 -5.32
C ASN A 66 10.28 -5.89 -5.68
N ALA A 67 9.68 -4.91 -6.35
CA ALA A 67 8.32 -4.95 -6.83
C ALA A 67 8.29 -5.52 -8.26
N THR A 68 7.12 -5.98 -8.70
CA THR A 68 6.91 -6.41 -10.08
C THR A 68 6.49 -5.22 -10.93
N LEU A 69 7.10 -5.06 -12.11
CA LEU A 69 6.73 -4.05 -13.11
C LEU A 69 5.67 -4.57 -14.10
#